data_AF-A0A097PSK8-F1
#
_entry.id   AF-A0A097PSK8-F1
#
_cell.length_a   1.000
_cell.length_b   1.000
_cell.length_c   1.000
_cell.angle_alpha   90.00
_cell.angle_beta   90.00
_cell.angle_gamma   90.00
#
_symmetry.space_group_name_H-M   'P 1'
#
loop_
_entity.id
_entity.type
_entity.pdbx_description
1 polymer ?
#
loop_
_entity_poly.entity_id
_entity_poly.type
_entity_poly.pdbx_seq_one_letter_code
_entity_poly.pdbx_strand_id
1 'polypeptide(L)'
;PRKAKHVLIVFHRMECRRENLPIQHLDVFSKKYSELKNDLIRTERHLLKEMGFICHVEHPHKFISNYLATLGTPELRQEAWNLANDSLRTTLCVRFKSEVVACGVVYAAARRFQVPLPENPPWWTVFDADQSGIEEVCRVLAHLYSLPKAHYIPVYK
;
A
#
# COMPACT_ATOMS: atom_id res chain seq x y z
N PRO A 1 16.24 7.20 6.58
CA PRO A 1 16.31 7.78 5.21
C PRO A 1 17.45 7.13 4.39
N ARG A 2 17.24 6.87 3.09
CA ARG A 2 18.27 6.31 2.19
C ARG A 2 18.85 7.43 1.31
N LYS A 3 20.17 7.42 1.06
CA LYS A 3 20.83 8.41 0.18
C LYS A 3 20.41 8.19 -1.28
N ALA A 4 20.24 9.28 -2.04
CA ALA A 4 19.89 9.23 -3.47
C ALA A 4 20.79 8.27 -4.28
N LYS A 5 22.10 8.26 -4.02
CA LYS A 5 23.05 7.31 -4.63
C LYS A 5 22.58 5.86 -4.52
N HIS A 6 22.16 5.43 -3.34
CA HIS A 6 21.73 4.05 -3.10
C HIS A 6 20.41 3.72 -3.79
N VAL A 7 19.48 4.69 -3.81
CA VAL A 7 18.22 4.55 -4.56
C VAL A 7 18.52 4.35 -6.04
N LEU A 8 19.32 5.23 -6.64
CA LEU A 8 19.66 5.16 -8.06
C LEU A 8 20.38 3.85 -8.44
N ILE A 9 21.31 3.37 -7.61
CA ILE A 9 22.01 2.09 -7.87
C ILE A 9 21.03 0.91 -7.85
N VAL A 10 20.10 0.88 -6.89
CA VAL A 10 19.09 -0.19 -6.81
C VAL A 10 18.16 -0.15 -8.01
N PHE A 11 17.62 1.01 -8.36
CA PHE A 11 16.71 1.15 -9.49
C PHE A 11 17.40 0.88 -10.83
N HIS A 12 18.66 1.29 -10.99
CA HIS A 12 19.46 0.94 -12.18
C HIS A 12 19.68 -0.57 -12.29
N ARG A 13 20.03 -1.25 -11.19
CA ARG A 13 20.17 -2.71 -11.19
C ARG A 13 18.85 -3.42 -11.49
N MET A 14 17.74 -2.91 -10.95
CA MET A 14 16.40 -3.44 -11.22
C MET A 14 16.04 -3.29 -12.70
N GLU A 15 16.31 -2.12 -13.29
CA GLU A 15 16.14 -1.87 -14.72
C GLU A 15 16.98 -2.83 -15.56
N CYS A 16 18.29 -2.95 -15.31
CA CYS A 16 19.14 -3.87 -16.07
C CYS A 16 18.64 -5.32 -15.98
N ARG A 17 18.24 -5.78 -14.79
CA ARG A 17 17.68 -7.13 -14.62
C ARG A 17 16.36 -7.31 -15.38
N ARG A 18 15.50 -6.29 -15.42
CA ARG A 18 14.19 -6.35 -16.09
C ARG A 18 14.34 -6.35 -17.61
N GLU A 19 15.28 -5.57 -18.13
CA GLU A 19 15.55 -5.44 -19.56
C GLU A 19 16.58 -6.47 -20.08
N ASN A 20 16.96 -7.45 -19.26
CA ASN A 20 18.00 -8.46 -19.56
C ASN A 20 19.34 -7.87 -20.01
N LEU A 21 19.70 -6.68 -19.52
CA LEU A 21 20.97 -6.03 -19.75
C LEU A 21 22.05 -6.55 -18.79
N PRO A 22 23.33 -6.49 -19.15
CA PRO A 22 24.43 -6.77 -18.23
C PRO A 22 24.30 -5.94 -16.94
N ILE A 23 24.37 -6.60 -15.78
CA ILE A 23 24.29 -5.93 -14.47
C ILE A 23 25.63 -5.25 -14.20
N GLN A 24 25.77 -4.02 -14.70
CA GLN A 24 26.93 -3.19 -14.47
C GLN A 24 26.70 -2.20 -13.32
N HIS A 25 27.78 -1.79 -12.68
CA HIS A 25 27.72 -0.78 -11.64
C HIS A 25 27.45 0.61 -12.25
N LEU A 26 26.49 1.35 -11.70
CA LEU A 26 26.24 2.74 -12.11
C LEU A 26 27.40 3.62 -11.64
N ASP A 27 28.27 4.02 -12.57
CA ASP A 27 29.35 4.95 -12.27
C ASP A 27 28.79 6.30 -11.82
N VAL A 28 29.22 6.74 -10.64
CA VAL A 28 28.77 8.00 -10.01
C VAL A 28 29.36 9.24 -10.66
N PHE A 29 30.42 9.10 -11.45
CA PHE A 29 31.01 10.18 -12.22
C PHE A 29 30.44 10.25 -13.65
N SER A 30 29.61 9.28 -14.04
CA SER A 30 28.99 9.25 -15.35
C SER A 30 27.96 10.36 -15.54
N LYS A 31 27.81 10.79 -16.81
CA LYS A 31 26.73 11.70 -17.23
C LYS A 31 25.35 11.11 -16.89
N LYS A 32 25.15 9.81 -17.15
CA LYS A 32 23.90 9.09 -16.83
C LYS A 32 23.50 9.22 -15.36
N TYR A 33 24.45 9.00 -14.44
CA TYR A 33 24.16 9.15 -13.00
C TYR A 33 23.76 10.59 -12.65
N SER A 34 24.46 11.57 -13.23
CA SER A 34 24.19 12.99 -12.98
C SER A 34 22.79 13.40 -13.47
N GLU A 35 22.37 12.92 -14.64
CA GLU A 35 21.03 13.12 -15.19
C GLU A 35 19.96 12.47 -14.32
N LEU A 36 20.11 11.18 -13.99
CA LEU A 36 19.17 10.46 -13.12
C LEU A 36 19.02 11.12 -11.74
N LYS A 37 20.12 11.64 -11.18
CA LYS A 37 20.09 12.38 -9.91
C LYS A 37 19.30 13.69 -10.04
N ASN A 38 19.51 14.44 -11.13
CA ASN A 38 18.77 15.67 -11.37
C ASN A 38 17.27 15.40 -11.58
N ASP A 39 16.92 14.34 -12.31
CA ASP A 39 15.54 13.94 -12.53
C ASP A 39 14.87 13.45 -11.25
N LEU A 40 15.58 12.69 -10.41
CA LEU A 40 15.09 12.29 -9.09
C LEU A 40 14.73 13.52 -8.23
N ILE A 41 15.65 14.50 -8.14
CA ILE A 41 15.44 15.73 -7.35
C ILE A 41 14.30 16.57 -7.95
N ARG A 42 14.21 16.67 -9.28
CA ARG A 42 13.13 17.39 -9.96
C ARG A 42 11.78 16.73 -9.66
N THR A 43 11.69 15.41 -9.82
CA THR A 43 10.48 14.63 -9.60
C THR A 43 10.03 14.67 -8.15
N GLU A 44 10.94 14.48 -7.19
CA GLU A 44 10.64 14.60 -5.75
C GLU A 44 10.04 15.97 -5.42
N ARG A 45 10.65 17.05 -5.93
CA ARG A 45 10.12 18.41 -5.74
C ARG A 45 8.75 18.61 -6.39
N HIS A 46 8.47 18.00 -7.54
CA HIS A 46 7.12 18.04 -8.11
C HIS A 46 6.12 17.33 -7.20
N LEU A 47 6.41 16.09 -6.76
CA LEU A 47 5.55 15.35 -5.85
C LEU A 47 5.26 16.12 -4.56
N LEU A 48 6.29 16.72 -3.94
CA LEU A 48 6.12 17.54 -2.72
C LEU A 48 5.19 18.74 -2.95
N LYS A 49 5.29 19.41 -4.09
CA LYS A 49 4.42 20.54 -4.45
C LYS A 49 2.98 20.10 -4.66
N GLU A 50 2.77 19.03 -5.44
CA GLU A 50 1.42 18.50 -5.72
C GLU A 50 0.72 18.00 -4.45
N MET A 51 1.47 17.44 -3.50
CA MET A 51 0.94 17.03 -2.19
C MET A 51 0.78 18.20 -1.19
N GLY A 52 1.10 19.44 -1.58
CA GLY A 52 1.07 20.59 -0.66
C GLY A 52 2.00 20.43 0.54
N PHE A 53 3.09 19.67 0.39
CA PHE A 53 4.02 19.26 1.45
C PHE A 53 3.39 18.43 2.59
N ILE A 54 2.15 17.94 2.41
CA ILE A 54 1.48 17.05 3.34
C ILE A 54 1.98 15.62 3.08
N CYS A 55 3.06 15.23 3.78
CA CYS A 55 3.71 13.92 3.61
C CYS A 55 3.34 12.92 4.71
N HIS A 56 2.55 13.35 5.69
CA HIS A 56 2.01 12.47 6.73
C HIS A 56 0.89 11.63 6.14
N VAL A 57 0.93 10.32 6.40
CA VAL A 57 -0.12 9.39 6.03
C VAL A 57 -0.42 8.53 7.24
N GLU A 58 -1.69 8.49 7.63
CA GLU A 58 -2.16 7.50 8.58
C GLU A 58 -2.54 6.23 7.82
N HIS A 59 -2.07 5.08 8.29
CA HIS A 59 -2.31 3.79 7.63
C HIS A 59 -3.28 2.93 8.45
N PRO A 60 -4.11 2.08 7.80
CA PRO A 60 -5.05 1.19 8.49
C PRO A 60 -4.34 0.26 9.49
N HIS A 61 -3.10 -0.12 9.21
CA HIS A 61 -2.27 -0.98 10.07
C HIS A 61 -2.16 -0.51 11.52
N LYS A 62 -2.19 0.81 11.74
CA LYS A 62 -2.14 1.41 13.08
C LYS A 62 -3.30 0.95 13.98
N PHE A 63 -4.45 0.66 13.38
CA PHE A 63 -5.69 0.35 14.09
C PHE A 63 -5.92 -1.15 14.29
N ILE A 64 -5.41 -1.98 13.37
CA ILE A 64 -5.71 -3.43 13.30
C ILE A 64 -5.49 -4.14 14.64
N SER A 65 -4.34 -3.93 15.28
CA SER A 65 -4.02 -4.60 16.55
C SER A 65 -4.99 -4.25 17.67
N ASN A 66 -5.41 -2.98 17.76
CA ASN A 66 -6.36 -2.54 18.77
C ASN A 66 -7.76 -3.11 18.48
N TYR A 67 -8.22 -3.03 17.23
CA TYR A 67 -9.55 -3.51 16.85
C TYR A 67 -9.70 -5.01 17.11
N LEU A 68 -8.71 -5.82 16.72
CA LEU A 68 -8.72 -7.26 16.98
C LEU A 68 -8.64 -7.61 18.46
N ALA A 69 -7.92 -6.81 19.27
CA ALA A 69 -7.89 -7.01 20.72
C ALA A 69 -9.27 -6.71 21.35
N THR A 70 -9.92 -5.62 20.94
CA THR A 70 -11.28 -5.27 21.37
C THR A 70 -12.31 -6.33 20.95
N LEU A 71 -12.15 -6.92 19.77
CA LEU A 71 -13.02 -7.98 19.25
C LEU A 71 -12.70 -9.38 19.81
N GLY A 72 -11.60 -9.54 20.55
CA GLY A 72 -11.15 -10.85 21.05
C GLY A 72 -10.74 -11.83 19.95
N THR A 73 -10.27 -11.34 18.79
CA THR A 73 -9.92 -12.16 17.60
C THR A 73 -8.46 -11.97 17.13
N PRO A 74 -7.46 -12.10 18.03
CA PRO A 74 -6.05 -11.88 17.68
C PRO A 74 -5.50 -12.81 16.60
N GLU A 75 -6.15 -13.96 16.35
CA GLU A 75 -5.81 -14.93 15.31
C GLU A 75 -5.97 -14.37 13.88
N LEU A 76 -6.85 -13.38 13.68
CA LEU A 76 -7.07 -12.73 12.38
C LEU A 76 -5.96 -11.73 12.01
N ARG A 77 -5.02 -11.45 12.92
CA ARG A 77 -4.04 -10.36 12.78
C ARG A 77 -3.24 -10.44 11.50
N GLN A 78 -2.69 -11.62 11.19
CA GLN A 78 -1.84 -11.77 10.02
C GLN A 78 -2.64 -11.55 8.73
N GLU A 79 -3.86 -12.07 8.66
CA GLU A 79 -4.72 -11.94 7.49
C GLU A 79 -5.19 -10.49 7.29
N ALA A 80 -5.67 -9.84 8.34
CA ALA A 80 -6.05 -8.43 8.30
C ALA A 80 -4.87 -7.53 7.87
N TRP A 81 -3.66 -7.84 8.35
CA TRP A 81 -2.44 -7.12 7.97
C TRP A 81 -2.08 -7.32 6.48
N ASN A 82 -2.23 -8.54 5.98
CA ASN A 82 -2.00 -8.86 4.56
C ASN A 82 -3.01 -8.11 3.67
N LEU A 83 -4.29 -8.14 4.03
CA LEU A 83 -5.35 -7.40 3.35
C LEU A 83 -5.10 -5.89 3.38
N ALA A 84 -4.60 -5.35 4.50
CA ALA A 84 -4.22 -3.94 4.60
C ALA A 84 -3.03 -3.59 3.69
N ASN A 85 -2.03 -4.46 3.56
CA ASN A 85 -0.95 -4.27 2.59
C ASN A 85 -1.48 -4.25 1.15
N ASP A 86 -2.37 -5.18 0.81
CA ASP A 86 -2.95 -5.28 -0.53
C ASP A 86 -3.88 -4.10 -0.84
N SER A 87 -4.55 -3.53 0.18
CA SER A 87 -5.37 -2.32 0.02
C SER A 87 -4.58 -1.13 -0.54
N LEU A 88 -3.27 -1.04 -0.27
CA LEU A 88 -2.39 0.02 -0.80
C LEU A 88 -2.13 -0.10 -2.30
N ARG A 89 -2.51 -1.21 -2.94
CA ARG A 89 -2.52 -1.38 -4.40
C ARG A 89 -3.77 -0.81 -5.07
N THR A 90 -4.66 -0.20 -4.27
CA THR A 90 -5.95 0.33 -4.71
C THR A 90 -6.08 1.80 -4.31
N THR A 91 -7.19 2.43 -4.64
CA THR A 91 -7.47 3.83 -4.29
C THR A 91 -8.13 3.98 -2.90
N LEU A 92 -8.19 2.93 -2.08
CA LEU A 92 -8.88 3.01 -0.78
C LEU A 92 -8.25 4.05 0.16
N CYS A 93 -6.93 4.19 0.15
CA CYS A 93 -6.19 5.13 1.01
C CYS A 93 -6.47 6.62 0.72
N VAL A 94 -7.05 6.94 -0.43
CA VAL A 94 -7.45 8.32 -0.80
C VAL A 94 -8.97 8.52 -0.81
N ARG A 95 -9.74 7.45 -0.64
CA ARG A 95 -11.22 7.47 -0.65
C ARG A 95 -11.82 7.35 0.74
N PHE A 96 -11.14 6.68 1.65
CA PHE A 96 -11.63 6.35 2.98
C PHE A 96 -10.61 6.72 4.05
N LYS A 97 -11.11 7.02 5.25
CA LYS A 97 -10.29 7.13 6.44
C LYS A 97 -9.69 5.76 6.79
N SER A 98 -8.52 5.77 7.44
CA SER A 98 -7.79 4.54 7.75
C SER A 98 -8.51 3.61 8.72
N GLU A 99 -9.36 4.16 9.60
CA GLU A 99 -10.26 3.44 10.50
C GLU A 99 -11.27 2.59 9.72
N VAL A 100 -11.91 3.18 8.70
CA VAL A 100 -12.88 2.49 7.83
C VAL A 100 -12.20 1.38 7.04
N VAL A 101 -11.01 1.65 6.48
CA VAL A 101 -10.22 0.62 5.77
C VAL A 101 -9.81 -0.49 6.72
N ALA A 102 -9.39 -0.16 7.96
CA ALA A 102 -9.05 -1.13 9.00
C ALA A 102 -10.25 -2.01 9.36
N CYS A 103 -11.44 -1.43 9.55
CA CYS A 103 -12.66 -2.20 9.76
C CYS A 103 -12.96 -3.12 8.57
N GLY A 104 -12.83 -2.63 7.33
CA GLY A 104 -13.05 -3.42 6.12
C GLY A 104 -12.12 -4.62 5.99
N VAL A 105 -10.82 -4.45 6.28
CA VAL A 105 -9.86 -5.57 6.22
C VAL A 105 -10.05 -6.57 7.35
N VAL A 106 -10.43 -6.11 8.56
CA VAL A 106 -10.78 -7.00 9.69
C VAL A 106 -12.05 -7.79 9.36
N TYR A 107 -13.06 -7.13 8.81
CA TYR A 107 -14.29 -7.78 8.35
C TYR A 107 -13.99 -8.85 7.29
N ALA A 108 -13.22 -8.50 6.26
CA ALA A 108 -12.82 -9.43 5.21
C ALA A 108 -12.01 -10.62 5.75
N ALA A 109 -11.08 -10.39 6.69
CA ALA A 109 -10.33 -11.45 7.35
C ALA A 109 -11.25 -12.40 8.14
N ALA A 110 -12.17 -11.85 8.93
CA ALA A 110 -13.14 -12.63 9.70
C ALA A 110 -14.02 -13.49 8.78
N ARG A 111 -14.50 -12.94 7.65
CA ARG A 111 -15.27 -13.71 6.67
C ARG A 111 -14.46 -14.84 6.02
N ARG A 112 -13.18 -14.62 5.72
CA ARG A 112 -12.27 -15.67 5.17
C ARG A 112 -12.05 -16.82 6.17
N PHE A 113 -11.91 -16.49 7.45
CA PHE A 113 -11.65 -17.46 8.52
C PHE A 113 -12.94 -17.98 9.17
N GLN A 114 -14.12 -17.56 8.70
CA GLN A 114 -15.43 -17.90 9.24
C GLN A 114 -15.57 -17.58 10.75
N VAL A 115 -14.90 -16.53 11.21
CA VAL A 115 -15.00 -16.04 12.59
C VAL A 115 -16.22 -15.14 12.72
N PRO A 116 -17.19 -15.46 13.60
CA PRO A 116 -18.33 -14.59 13.83
C PRO A 116 -17.90 -13.32 14.57
N LEU A 117 -18.33 -12.16 14.08
CA LEU A 117 -18.15 -10.89 14.76
C LEU A 117 -19.51 -10.36 15.27
N PRO A 118 -19.54 -9.52 16.31
CA PRO A 118 -20.81 -8.99 16.85
C PRO A 118 -21.57 -8.15 15.81
N GLU A 119 -22.84 -8.47 15.57
CA GLU A 119 -23.71 -7.71 14.65
C GLU A 119 -24.81 -6.90 15.34
N ASN A 120 -25.02 -7.07 16.66
CA ASN A 120 -26.05 -6.36 17.43
C ASN A 120 -25.50 -5.81 18.77
N PRO A 121 -25.14 -4.52 18.86
CA PRO A 121 -25.01 -3.59 17.74
C PRO A 121 -23.84 -3.99 16.82
N PRO A 122 -23.82 -3.55 15.56
CA PRO A 122 -22.75 -3.90 14.64
C PRO A 122 -21.39 -3.43 15.17
N TRP A 123 -20.42 -4.34 15.25
CA TRP A 123 -19.17 -4.08 15.96
C TRP A 123 -18.38 -2.88 15.42
N TRP A 124 -18.52 -2.56 14.13
CA TRP A 124 -17.79 -1.46 13.49
C TRP A 124 -18.22 -0.08 13.96
N THR A 125 -19.39 0.06 14.59
CA THR A 125 -19.87 1.37 15.07
C THR A 125 -19.00 1.94 16.17
N VAL A 126 -18.33 1.09 16.97
CA VAL A 126 -17.41 1.54 18.04
C VAL A 126 -16.07 2.08 17.51
N PHE A 127 -15.83 1.91 16.21
CA PHE A 127 -14.62 2.34 15.51
C PHE A 127 -14.89 3.45 14.49
N ASP A 128 -16.03 4.14 14.61
CA ASP A 128 -16.45 5.23 13.72
C ASP A 128 -16.47 4.84 12.23
N ALA A 129 -16.76 3.56 11.94
CA ALA A 129 -16.91 3.05 10.59
C ALA A 129 -18.38 2.76 10.27
N ASP A 130 -18.73 2.87 8.98
CA ASP A 130 -20.06 2.61 8.45
C ASP A 130 -20.08 1.32 7.60
N GLN A 131 -21.26 0.72 7.51
CA GLN A 131 -21.43 -0.53 6.76
C GLN A 131 -21.10 -0.35 5.27
N SER A 132 -21.54 0.74 4.64
CA SER A 132 -21.26 1.00 3.23
C SER A 132 -19.76 1.14 2.93
N GLY A 133 -19.00 1.79 3.82
CA GLY A 133 -17.55 1.89 3.72
C GLY A 133 -16.86 0.52 3.81
N ILE A 134 -17.29 -0.32 4.76
CA ILE A 134 -16.77 -1.70 4.94
C ILE A 134 -17.06 -2.57 3.71
N GLU A 135 -18.30 -2.52 3.21
CA GLU A 135 -18.72 -3.25 2.01
C GLU A 135 -17.93 -2.81 0.78
N GLU A 136 -17.70 -1.51 0.62
CA GLU A 136 -16.90 -0.97 -0.48
C GLU A 136 -15.43 -1.39 -0.39
N VAL A 137 -14.82 -1.38 0.81
CA VAL A 137 -13.45 -1.90 1.02
C VAL A 137 -13.39 -3.37 0.61
N CYS A 138 -14.33 -4.18 1.07
CA CYS A 138 -14.42 -5.60 0.73
C CYS A 138 -14.58 -5.82 -0.78
N ARG A 139 -15.45 -5.04 -1.43
CA ARG A 139 -15.69 -5.10 -2.88
C ARG A 139 -14.43 -4.74 -3.68
N VAL A 140 -13.71 -3.69 -3.29
CA VAL A 140 -12.47 -3.26 -3.93
C VAL A 140 -11.36 -4.31 -3.77
N LEU A 141 -11.23 -4.92 -2.59
CA LEU A 141 -10.28 -6.01 -2.37
C LEU A 141 -10.65 -7.27 -3.15
N ALA A 142 -11.93 -7.64 -3.18
CA ALA A 142 -12.40 -8.77 -3.99
C ALA A 142 -12.11 -8.54 -5.48
N HIS A 143 -12.31 -7.31 -5.99
CA HIS A 143 -11.94 -6.94 -7.34
C HIS A 143 -10.43 -7.02 -7.57
N LEU A 144 -9.60 -6.51 -6.65
CA LEU A 144 -8.14 -6.61 -6.74
C LEU A 144 -7.68 -8.07 -6.88
N TYR A 145 -8.29 -8.98 -6.14
CA TYR A 145 -7.95 -10.41 -6.19
C TYR A 145 -8.51 -11.15 -7.40
N SER A 146 -9.48 -10.58 -8.12
CA SER A 146 -9.95 -11.16 -9.39
C SER A 146 -9.08 -10.75 -10.58
N LEU A 147 -8.23 -9.74 -10.43
CA LEU A 147 -7.31 -9.31 -11.48
C LEU A 147 -6.23 -10.37 -11.76
N PRO A 148 -5.79 -10.51 -13.03
CA PRO A 148 -4.67 -11.39 -13.35
C PRO A 148 -3.39 -10.91 -12.67
N LYS A 149 -2.40 -11.81 -12.60
CA LYS A 149 -1.06 -11.44 -12.10
C LYS A 149 -0.53 -10.26 -12.90
N ALA A 150 -0.03 -9.25 -12.19
CA ALA A 150 0.56 -8.07 -12.81
C ALA A 150 1.71 -8.49 -13.74
N HIS A 151 1.64 -8.07 -15.00
CA HIS A 151 2.72 -8.22 -15.96
C HIS A 151 3.39 -6.87 -16.21
N TYR A 152 4.67 -6.89 -16.52
CA TYR A 152 5.37 -5.67 -16.91
C TYR A 152 4.93 -5.23 -18.30
N ILE A 153 4.64 -3.93 -18.45
CA ILE A 153 4.40 -3.30 -19.73
C ILE A 153 5.66 -2.46 -20.03
N PRO A 154 6.39 -2.73 -21.13
CA PRO A 154 7.52 -1.91 -21.53
C PRO A 154 7.04 -0.47 -21.77
N VAL A 155 7.59 0.48 -21.01
CA VAL A 155 7.23 1.90 -21.10
C VAL A 155 8.04 2.61 -22.19
N TYR A 156 9.15 2.02 -22.64
CA TYR A 156 10.00 2.54 -23.70
C TYR A 156 10.39 1.44 -24.71
N LYS A 157 10.36 1.79 -26.00
CA LYS A 157 11.05 1.13 -27.11
C LYS A 157 11.82 2.19 -27.88
#